data_AF-A0A2V6L2L7-F1
#
_entry.id   AF-A0A2V6L2L7-F1
#
_cell.length_a   1.000
_cell.length_b   1.000
_cell.length_c   1.000
_cell.angle_alpha   90.00
_cell.angle_beta   90.00
_cell.angle_gamma   90.00
#
_symmetry.space_group_name_H-M   'P 1'
#
loop_
_entity.id
_entity.type
_entity.pdbx_description
1 polymer ?
#
loop_
_entity_poly.entity_id
_entity_poly.type
_entity_poly.pdbx_seq_one_letter_code
_entity_poly.pdbx_strand_id
1 'polypeptide(L)' 'MSEPVYILGGGRTDFKRNLKKEGKTIRHLIIEAGRKAIDDAKIDPAEIQAGAVGNFNAGQFTKQ' A
#
# COMPACT_ATOMS: atom_id res chain seq x y z
N MET A 1 -12.51 -26.46 5.69
CA MET A 1 -12.56 -25.68 4.42
C MET A 1 -12.03 -24.29 4.74
N SER A 2 -11.23 -23.68 3.87
CA SER A 2 -10.77 -22.31 4.09
C SER A 2 -11.93 -21.34 3.90
N GLU A 3 -11.98 -20.28 4.71
CA GLU A 3 -12.88 -19.15 4.51
C GLU A 3 -12.68 -18.55 3.09
N PRO A 4 -13.76 -18.13 2.39
CA PRO A 4 -13.64 -17.50 1.08
C PRO A 4 -12.95 -16.14 1.18
N VAL A 5 -12.14 -15.81 0.16
CA VAL A 5 -11.37 -14.55 0.09
C VAL A 5 -11.88 -13.71 -1.06
N TYR A 6 -12.14 -12.43 -0.79
CA TYR A 6 -12.66 -11.46 -1.75
C TYR A 6 -11.74 -10.25 -1.90
N ILE A 7 -11.71 -9.65 -3.08
CA ILE A 7 -11.05 -8.37 -3.33
C ILE A 7 -12.11 -7.28 -3.25
N LEU A 8 -11.97 -6.36 -2.30
CA LEU A 8 -12.97 -5.31 -2.05
C LEU A 8 -12.63 -3.98 -2.72
N GLY A 9 -11.34 -3.69 -2.96
CA GLY A 9 -10.93 -2.43 -3.59
C GLY A 9 -9.48 -2.45 -4.09
N GLY A 10 -9.12 -1.45 -4.88
CA GLY A 10 -7.81 -1.32 -5.51
C GLY A 10 -7.28 0.12 -5.52
N GLY A 11 -5.99 0.28 -5.26
CA GLY A 11 -5.33 1.58 -5.22
C GLY A 11 -3.95 1.55 -5.85
N ARG A 12 -3.64 2.57 -6.67
CA ARG A 12 -2.32 2.74 -7.29
C ARG A 12 -1.85 4.19 -7.30
N THR A 13 -0.54 4.36 -7.25
CA THR A 13 0.13 5.64 -7.44
C THR A 13 0.34 5.93 -8.93
N ASP A 14 0.70 7.17 -9.26
CA ASP A 14 1.18 7.51 -10.61
C ASP A 14 2.68 7.19 -10.74
N PHE A 15 3.01 6.31 -11.68
CA PHE A 15 4.36 5.82 -11.94
C PHE A 15 5.23 6.83 -12.69
N LYS A 16 4.64 7.88 -13.27
CA LYS A 16 5.39 8.95 -13.96
C LYS A 16 6.09 9.90 -12.99
N ARG A 17 5.76 9.82 -11.69
CA ARG A 17 6.24 10.75 -10.66
C ARG A 17 7.69 10.50 -10.28
N ASN A 18 8.42 11.59 -10.08
CA ASN A 18 9.78 11.55 -9.55
C ASN A 18 9.76 11.80 -8.04
N LEU A 19 9.73 10.72 -7.25
CA LEU A 19 9.66 10.81 -5.79
C LEU A 19 10.81 11.58 -5.17
N LYS A 20 12.01 11.44 -5.72
CA LYS A 20 13.19 12.14 -5.21
C LYS A 20 13.02 13.66 -5.32
N LYS A 21 12.50 14.15 -6.46
CA LYS A 21 12.19 15.58 -6.65
C LYS A 21 11.06 16.05 -5.74
N GLU A 22 10.13 15.16 -5.37
CA GLU A 22 9.06 15.46 -4.42
C GLU A 22 9.49 15.39 -2.94
N GLY A 23 10.74 15.01 -2.64
CA GLY A 23 11.19 14.79 -1.26
C GLY A 23 10.48 13.62 -0.57
N LYS A 24 9.86 12.72 -1.34
CA LYS A 24 9.08 11.59 -0.82
C LYS A 24 9.89 10.30 -0.79
N THR A 25 9.45 9.40 0.07
CA THR A 25 10.02 8.05 0.23
C THR A 25 9.00 6.99 -0.17
N ILE A 26 9.43 5.73 -0.30
CA ILE A 26 8.53 4.60 -0.60
C ILE A 26 7.36 4.48 0.40
N ARG A 27 7.55 4.89 1.67
CA ARG A 27 6.47 4.93 2.68
C ARG A 27 5.29 5.79 2.21
N HIS A 28 5.57 6.88 1.51
CA HIS A 28 4.52 7.76 0.98
C HIS A 28 3.71 7.07 -0.12
N LEU A 29 4.33 6.21 -0.94
CA LEU A 29 3.62 5.43 -1.96
C LEU A 29 2.74 4.36 -1.33
N ILE A 30 3.23 3.67 -0.30
CA ILE A 30 2.47 2.68 0.44
C ILE A 30 1.21 3.34 1.04
N ILE A 31 1.36 4.50 1.67
CA ILE A 31 0.24 5.26 2.26
C ILE A 31 -0.73 5.72 1.17
N GLU A 32 -0.25 6.25 0.05
CA GLU A 32 -1.12 6.73 -1.03
C GLU A 32 -1.92 5.60 -1.69
N ALA A 33 -1.26 4.50 -2.06
CA ALA A 33 -1.93 3.35 -2.67
C ALA A 33 -2.89 2.69 -1.68
N GLY A 34 -2.48 2.53 -0.42
CA GLY A 34 -3.32 1.98 0.65
C GLY A 34 -4.57 2.82 0.91
N ARG A 35 -4.45 4.14 1.01
CA ARG A 35 -5.61 5.03 1.19
C ARG A 35 -6.60 4.93 0.03
N LYS A 36 -6.11 4.89 -1.22
CA LYS A 36 -6.98 4.71 -2.40
C LYS A 36 -7.70 3.36 -2.39
N ALA A 37 -7.01 2.29 -2.00
CA ALA A 37 -7.61 0.96 -1.92
C ALA A 37 -8.69 0.87 -0.83
N ILE A 38 -8.46 1.48 0.33
CA ILE A 38 -9.43 1.51 1.44
C ILE A 38 -10.66 2.35 1.06
N ASP A 39 -10.44 3.51 0.42
CA ASP A 39 -11.52 4.38 -0.08
C ASP A 39 -12.38 3.67 -1.14
N ASP A 40 -11.76 2.99 -2.09
CA ASP A 40 -12.45 2.18 -3.12
C ASP A 40 -13.23 1.01 -2.50
N ALA A 41 -12.68 0.35 -1.47
CA ALA A 41 -13.31 -0.75 -0.76
C ALA A 41 -14.50 -0.33 0.12
N LYS A 42 -14.61 0.95 0.49
CA LYS A 42 -15.69 1.52 1.33
C LYS A 42 -15.87 0.78 2.66
N ILE A 43 -14.76 0.39 3.29
CA ILE A 43 -14.74 -0.24 4.62
C ILE A 43 -14.24 0.74 5.68
N ASP A 44 -14.51 0.46 6.95
CA ASP A 44 -13.89 1.19 8.06
C ASP A 44 -12.41 0.77 8.18
N PRO A 45 -11.44 1.71 8.11
CA PRO A 45 -10.03 1.39 8.31
C PRO A 45 -9.73 0.64 9.62
N ALA A 46 -10.56 0.80 10.65
CA ALA A 46 -10.42 0.11 11.94
C ALA A 46 -10.64 -1.42 11.84
N GLU A 47 -11.28 -1.91 10.77
CA GLU A 47 -11.49 -3.35 10.54
C GLU A 47 -10.24 -4.05 9.96
N ILE A 48 -9.23 -3.29 9.52
CA ILE A 48 -8.00 -3.83 8.93
C ILE A 48 -7.06 -4.32 10.03
N GLN A 49 -6.84 -5.63 10.08
CA GLN A 49 -6.03 -6.26 11.12
C GLN A 49 -4.54 -6.40 10.77
N ALA A 50 -4.21 -6.39 9.48
CA ALA A 50 -2.84 -6.58 9.02
C ALA A 50 -2.58 -5.85 7.69
N GLY A 51 -1.33 -5.45 7.47
CA GLY A 51 -0.85 -4.92 6.21
C GLY A 51 0.37 -5.69 5.73
N ALA A 52 0.31 -6.24 4.52
CA ALA A 52 1.43 -6.88 3.85
C ALA A 52 1.94 -6.00 2.71
N VAL A 53 3.25 -5.77 2.67
CA VAL A 53 3.89 -4.94 1.63
C VAL A 53 5.01 -5.72 0.95
N GLY A 54 4.85 -5.94 -0.35
CA GLY A 54 5.94 -6.46 -1.18
C GLY A 54 6.96 -5.36 -1.48
N ASN A 55 8.23 -5.59 -1.17
CA ASN A 55 9.34 -4.72 -1.53
C ASN A 55 10.55 -5.56 -1.97
N PHE A 56 10.93 -5.46 -3.25
CA PHE A 56 12.03 -6.23 -3.83
C PHE A 56 13.37 -5.98 -3.14
N ASN A 57 13.65 -4.73 -2.73
CA ASN A 57 14.90 -4.38 -2.05
C ASN A 57 14.63 -4.02 -0.58
N ALA A 58 13.90 -4.90 0.11
CA ALA A 58 13.51 -4.70 1.49
C ALA A 58 14.72 -4.57 2.43
N GLY A 59 15.81 -5.32 2.21
CA GLY A 59 17.01 -5.27 3.04
C GLY A 59 17.63 -3.87 3.11
N GLN A 60 17.77 -3.18 1.96
CA GLN A 60 18.23 -1.79 1.96
C GLN A 60 17.23 -0.84 2.64
N PHE A 61 15.92 -1.10 2.53
CA PHE A 61 14.89 -0.28 3.15
C PHE A 61 14.85 -0.43 4.68
N THR A 62 14.99 -1.65 5.19
CA THR A 62 15.00 -1.97 6.62
C THR A 62 16.38 -1.83 7.26
N LYS A 63 17.44 -1.64 6.46
CA LYS A 63 18.85 -1.64 6.88
C LYS A 63 19.27 -2.95 7.55
N GLN A 64 18.81 -4.07 6.99
CA GLN A 64 19.17 -5.43 7.42
C GLN A 64 20.37 -5.97 6.65
#